data_AF-A0A9D6Q4Z5-F1
#
_entry.id   AF-A0A9D6Q4Z5-F1
#
_cell.length_a   1.000
_cell.length_b   1.000
_cell.length_c   1.000
_cell.angle_alpha   90.00
_cell.angle_beta   90.00
_cell.angle_gamma   90.00
#
_symmetry.space_group_name_H-M   'P 1'
#
loop_
_entity.id
_entity.type
_entity.pdbx_description
1 polymer ?
#
loop_
_entity_poly.entity_id
_entity_poly.type
_entity_poly.pdbx_seq_one_letter_code
_entity_poly.pdbx_strand_id
1 'polypeptide(L)'
;MNHKSEIANRKSGRGAVIAIDGPAGSGKSTLAKFLAKELGFTYIDTGAMYRAVALKAHEIGIDMEDEASLKKLCAKINLRFAPSPSPLP
;
A
#
# COMPACT_ATOMS: atom_id res chain seq x y z
N MET A 1 -21.26 7.47 -42.26
CA MET A 1 -19.90 7.16 -41.78
C MET A 1 -19.87 7.38 -40.28
N ASN A 2 -19.50 6.35 -39.52
CA ASN A 2 -19.88 6.16 -38.11
C ASN A 2 -18.96 6.92 -37.14
N HIS A 3 -19.55 7.79 -36.31
CA HIS A 3 -18.91 8.47 -35.17
C HIS A 3 -18.64 7.53 -33.96
N LYS A 4 -18.84 6.21 -34.12
CA LYS A 4 -18.69 5.19 -33.06
C LYS A 4 -17.28 4.57 -32.98
N SER A 5 -16.36 4.93 -33.89
CA SER A 5 -15.03 4.30 -33.95
C SER A 5 -13.94 4.98 -33.11
N GLU A 6 -14.18 6.17 -32.54
CA GLU A 6 -13.15 6.91 -31.79
C GLU A 6 -13.12 6.63 -30.27
N ILE A 7 -14.15 5.99 -29.71
CA ILE A 7 -14.19 5.67 -28.26
C ILE A 7 -13.37 4.40 -27.96
N ALA A 8 -13.01 3.62 -28.97
CA ALA A 8 -12.41 2.29 -28.80
C ALA A 8 -10.89 2.28 -28.57
N ASN A 9 -10.21 3.42 -28.45
CA ASN A 9 -8.74 3.44 -28.35
C ASN A 9 -8.18 4.43 -27.32
N ARG A 10 -8.78 4.49 -26.12
CA ARG A 10 -8.02 4.98 -24.96
C ARG A 10 -7.15 3.83 -24.47
N LYS A 11 -5.84 3.96 -24.72
CA LYS A 11 -4.77 3.11 -24.17
C LYS A 11 -5.16 2.61 -22.77
N SER A 12 -5.11 1.30 -22.57
CA SER A 12 -5.28 0.62 -21.27
C SER A 12 -4.53 1.40 -20.19
N GLY A 13 -5.26 2.27 -19.49
CA GLY A 13 -4.71 3.26 -18.59
C GLY A 13 -4.33 2.56 -17.30
N ARG A 14 -3.13 2.84 -16.77
CA ARG A 14 -2.78 2.46 -15.40
C ARG A 14 -3.94 2.85 -14.49
N GLY A 15 -4.41 1.92 -13.66
CA GLY A 15 -5.48 2.18 -12.70
C GLY A 15 -5.17 3.43 -11.86
N ALA A 16 -6.21 4.16 -11.46
CA ALA A 16 -6.04 5.36 -10.65
C ALA A 16 -5.39 5.00 -9.29
N VAL A 17 -4.52 5.89 -8.79
CA VAL A 17 -3.90 5.78 -7.47
C VAL A 17 -4.32 6.99 -6.65
N ILE A 18 -4.80 6.75 -5.43
CA ILE A 18 -5.26 7.78 -4.49
C ILE A 18 -4.30 7.82 -3.31
N ALA A 19 -3.64 8.95 -3.09
CA ALA A 19 -2.85 9.23 -1.89
C ALA A 19 -3.68 10.03 -0.87
N ILE A 20 -3.55 9.71 0.42
CA ILE A 20 -4.27 10.37 1.52
C ILE A 20 -3.27 10.77 2.61
N ASP A 21 -2.94 12.06 2.65
CA ASP A 21 -1.94 12.63 3.56
C ASP A 21 -2.55 13.57 4.61
N GLY A 22 -1.85 13.76 5.72
CA GLY A 22 -2.28 14.58 6.86
C GLY A 22 -1.68 14.12 8.19
N PRO A 23 -1.87 14.88 9.29
CA PRO A 23 -1.18 14.66 10.57
C PRO A 23 -1.56 13.33 11.23
N ALA A 24 -0.75 12.83 12.15
CA ALA A 24 -1.10 11.66 12.97
C ALA A 24 -2.43 11.89 13.71
N GLY A 25 -3.25 10.85 13.85
CA GLY A 25 -4.55 10.94 14.55
C GLY A 25 -5.72 11.52 13.74
N SER A 26 -5.51 12.03 12.52
CA SER A 26 -6.58 12.59 11.66
C SER A 26 -7.56 11.58 11.05
N GLY A 27 -7.42 10.29 11.33
CA GLY A 27 -8.34 9.25 10.81
C GLY A 27 -8.08 8.78 9.37
N LYS A 28 -6.99 9.19 8.71
CA LYS A 28 -6.67 8.84 7.31
C LYS A 28 -6.74 7.35 7.01
N SER A 29 -6.13 6.50 7.85
CA SER A 29 -6.14 5.06 7.63
C SER A 29 -7.55 4.47 7.71
N THR A 30 -8.41 5.03 8.55
CA THR A 30 -9.82 4.65 8.65
C THR A 30 -10.56 5.05 7.37
N LEU A 31 -10.45 6.31 6.96
CA LEU A 31 -11.07 6.80 5.73
C LEU A 31 -10.56 6.05 4.48
N ALA A 32 -9.25 5.82 4.38
CA ALA A 32 -8.62 5.13 3.27
C ALA A 32 -9.16 3.70 3.11
N LYS A 33 -9.35 2.98 4.22
CA LYS A 33 -9.92 1.62 4.22
C LYS A 33 -11.37 1.63 3.73
N PHE A 34 -12.18 2.57 4.22
CA PHE A 34 -13.56 2.70 3.77
C PHE A 34 -13.63 3.07 2.28
N LEU A 35 -12.89 4.11 1.86
CA LEU A 35 -12.85 4.55 0.47
C LEU A 35 -12.38 3.44 -0.48
N ALA A 36 -11.36 2.68 -0.09
CA ALA A 36 -10.87 1.56 -0.88
C ALA A 36 -11.92 0.46 -1.03
N LYS A 37 -12.66 0.14 0.05
CA LYS A 37 -13.77 -0.83 0.01
C LYS A 37 -14.89 -0.36 -0.93
N GLU A 38 -15.33 0.89 -0.79
CA GLU A 38 -16.43 1.46 -1.59
C GLU A 38 -16.08 1.54 -3.08
N LEU A 39 -14.83 1.87 -3.42
CA LEU A 39 -14.38 2.02 -4.80
C LEU A 39 -13.82 0.73 -5.42
N GLY A 40 -13.66 -0.35 -4.64
CA GLY A 40 -13.01 -1.59 -5.09
C GLY A 40 -11.50 -1.46 -5.31
N PHE A 41 -10.84 -0.54 -4.59
CA PHE A 41 -9.39 -0.33 -4.66
C PHE A 41 -8.65 -1.22 -3.66
N THR A 42 -7.41 -1.55 -3.98
CA THR A 42 -6.48 -2.12 -2.99
C THR A 42 -6.05 -1.03 -2.00
N TYR A 43 -6.22 -1.29 -0.71
CA TYR A 43 -5.68 -0.44 0.36
C TYR A 43 -4.25 -0.86 0.71
N ILE A 44 -3.33 0.12 0.81
CA ILE A 44 -1.94 -0.09 1.27
C ILE A 44 -1.71 0.73 2.54
N ASP A 45 -1.33 0.06 3.63
CA ASP A 45 -0.90 0.70 4.88
C ASP A 45 0.63 0.83 4.91
N THR A 46 1.13 1.97 4.43
CA THR A 46 2.58 2.24 4.42
C THR A 46 3.17 2.26 5.83
N GLY A 47 2.42 2.71 6.84
CA GLY A 47 2.86 2.71 8.22
C GLY A 47 3.13 1.30 8.75
N ALA A 48 2.27 0.34 8.40
CA ALA A 48 2.47 -1.06 8.73
C ALA A 48 3.71 -1.64 8.02
N MET A 49 3.96 -1.26 6.76
CA MET A 49 5.17 -1.68 6.03
C MET A 49 6.46 -1.24 6.73
N TYR A 50 6.57 0.05 7.06
CA TYR A 50 7.76 0.59 7.74
C TYR A 50 7.98 -0.08 9.09
N ARG A 51 6.91 -0.29 9.89
CA ARG A 51 7.01 -1.00 11.17
C ARG A 51 7.44 -2.46 11.00
N ALA A 52 6.97 -3.15 9.97
CA ALA A 52 7.36 -4.53 9.71
C ALA A 52 8.84 -4.64 9.30
N VAL A 53 9.36 -3.70 8.51
CA VAL A 53 10.80 -3.63 8.19
C VAL A 53 11.63 -3.38 9.45
N ALA A 54 11.24 -2.40 10.28
CA ALA A 54 11.92 -2.09 11.53
C ALA A 54 11.93 -3.28 12.50
N LEU A 55 10.78 -3.95 12.65
CA LEU A 55 10.70 -5.18 13.44
C LEU A 55 11.65 -6.24 12.91
N LYS A 56 11.67 -6.46 11.59
CA LYS A 56 12.54 -7.49 11.01
C LYS A 56 14.02 -7.19 11.17
N ALA A 57 14.43 -5.92 11.01
CA ALA A 57 15.79 -5.48 11.24
C ALA A 57 16.21 -5.71 12.70
N HIS A 58 15.33 -5.37 13.64
CA HIS A 58 15.54 -5.62 15.08
C HIS A 58 15.70 -7.11 15.40
N GLU A 59 14.82 -7.97 14.89
CA GLU A 59 14.87 -9.43 15.11
C GLU A 59 16.17 -10.09 14.64
N ILE A 60 16.79 -9.57 13.57
CA ILE A 60 18.01 -10.13 13.00
C ILE A 60 19.28 -9.35 13.39
N GLY A 61 19.15 -8.39 14.32
CA GLY A 61 20.27 -7.63 14.86
C GLY A 61 20.95 -6.68 13.88
N ILE A 62 20.24 -6.18 12.88
CA ILE A 62 20.77 -5.09 12.03
C ILE A 62 20.71 -3.78 12.82
N ASP A 63 21.83 -3.05 12.82
CA ASP A 63 21.88 -1.68 13.33
C ASP A 63 20.98 -0.78 12.48
N MET A 64 20.15 0.03 13.14
CA MET A 64 19.22 0.95 12.49
C MET A 64 19.95 2.09 11.77
N GLU A 65 21.20 2.36 12.13
CA GLU A 65 22.06 3.34 11.46
C GLU A 65 22.86 2.73 10.28
N ASP A 66 22.84 1.40 10.10
CA ASP A 66 23.48 0.72 8.96
C ASP A 66 22.55 0.71 7.73
N GLU A 67 22.57 1.81 6.99
CA GLU A 67 21.80 1.97 5.74
C GLU A 67 22.05 0.84 4.73
N ALA A 68 23.30 0.38 4.60
CA ALA A 68 23.66 -0.63 3.61
C ALA A 68 23.03 -1.98 3.92
N SER A 69 23.01 -2.38 5.20
CA SER A 69 22.35 -3.61 5.65
C SER A 69 20.83 -3.49 5.59
N LEU A 70 20.25 -2.34 5.98
CA LEU A 70 18.81 -2.09 5.85
C LEU A 70 18.36 -2.14 4.39
N LYS A 71 19.13 -1.59 3.46
CA LYS A 71 18.84 -1.66 2.02
C LYS A 71 18.82 -3.10 1.51
N LYS A 72 19.78 -3.93 1.94
CA LYS A 72 19.82 -5.37 1.60
C LYS A 72 18.62 -6.12 2.19
N LEU A 73 18.19 -5.77 3.41
CA LEU A 73 16.98 -6.33 4.02
C LEU A 73 15.74 -5.95 3.19
N CYS A 74 15.54 -4.67 2.89
CA CYS A 74 14.40 -4.17 2.10
C CYS A 74 14.31 -4.83 0.72
N ALA A 75 15.44 -5.14 0.09
CA ALA A 75 15.46 -5.83 -1.21
C ALA A 75 15.03 -7.30 -1.14
N LYS A 76 15.08 -7.93 0.04
CA LYS A 76 14.83 -9.37 0.24
C LYS A 76 13.61 -9.68 1.10
N ILE A 77 13.11 -8.70 1.84
CA ILE A 77 12.02 -8.90 2.78
C ILE A 77 10.74 -9.31 2.04
N ASN A 78 10.11 -10.38 2.53
CA ASN A 78 8.82 -10.84 2.01
C ASN A 78 7.70 -10.24 2.88
N LEU A 79 7.20 -9.07 2.47
CA LEU A 79 6.07 -8.40 3.12
C LEU A 79 4.76 -8.85 2.49
N ARG A 80 3.82 -9.28 3.33
CA ARG A 80 2.46 -9.64 2.91
C ARG A 80 1.45 -8.91 3.76
N PHE A 81 0.51 -8.25 3.09
CA PHE A 81 -0.69 -7.77 3.75
C PHE A 81 -1.69 -8.94 3.83
N ALA A 82 -1.99 -9.39 5.04
CA ALA A 82 -3.12 -10.28 5.25
C ALA A 82 -4.41 -9.46 5.20
N PRO A 83 -5.49 -9.96 4.57
CA PRO A 83 -6.80 -9.36 4.76
C PRO A 83 -7.12 -9.32 6.25
N SER A 84 -7.65 -8.20 6.75
CA SER A 84 -8.18 -8.18 8.11
C SER A 84 -9.22 -9.30 8.22
N PRO A 85 -9.19 -10.15 9.27
CA PRO A 85 -10.24 -11.14 9.44
C PRO A 85 -11.58 -10.43 9.32
N SER A 86 -12.44 -10.91 8.42
CA SER A 86 -13.84 -10.52 8.42
C SER A 86 -14.33 -10.74 9.85
N PRO A 87 -15.04 -9.79 10.48
CA PRO A 87 -15.95 -10.23 11.54
C PRO A 87 -16.80 -11.32 10.88
N LEU A 88 -16.71 -12.54 11.43
CA LEU A 88 -17.54 -13.66 10.99
C LEU A 88 -19.03 -13.23 11.08
N PRO A 89 -19.92 -13.80 10.26
CA PRO A 89 -21.35 -13.54 10.38
C PRO A 89 -21.88 -13.81 11.80
#